data_AF-A0ABC9XYU4-F1
#
_entry.id   AF-A0ABC9XYU4-F1
#
_cell.length_a   1.000
_cell.length_b   1.000
_cell.length_c   1.000
_cell.angle_alpha   90.00
_cell.angle_beta   90.00
_cell.angle_gamma   90.00
#
_symmetry.space_group_name_H-M   'P 1'
#
loop_
_entity.id
_entity.type
_entity.pdbx_description
1 polymer ?
#
loop_
_entity_poly.entity_id
_entity_poly.type
_entity_poly.pdbx_seq_one_letter_code
_entity_poly.pdbx_strand_id
1 'polypeptide(L)'
;MKATETGEEEMPDNSPSELEDAVIPFVWATEQPGKAKSTEPVKIELKPGAKPVYSSCADLKDVPLRDPDWELFTDGSSFVIKGEWKAGYAVITLEKEIEAQPLPVNTSAQKAKLTALT
;
A
#
# COMPACT_ATOMS: atom_id res chain seq x y z
N MET A 1 50.84 16.81 -22.85
CA MET A 1 51.20 17.10 -21.45
C MET A 1 50.38 18.31 -21.04
N LYS A 2 49.55 18.35 -20.01
CA LYS A 2 49.02 17.42 -19.01
C LYS A 2 47.66 18.03 -18.61
N ALA A 3 46.68 17.18 -18.32
CA ALA A 3 45.45 17.57 -17.63
C ALA A 3 45.76 17.94 -16.17
N THR A 4 44.93 18.83 -15.60
CA THR A 4 44.72 18.92 -14.16
C THR A 4 43.22 18.93 -13.91
N GLU A 5 42.72 17.80 -13.43
CA GLU A 5 41.43 17.61 -12.77
C GLU A 5 41.41 18.36 -11.42
N THR A 6 40.25 18.85 -11.01
CA THR A 6 39.89 18.97 -9.59
C THR A 6 38.40 18.67 -9.52
N GLY A 7 38.09 17.51 -8.93
CA GLY A 7 36.75 16.97 -8.83
C GLY A 7 35.95 17.63 -7.70
N GLU A 8 34.65 17.74 -7.94
CA GLU A 8 33.67 17.94 -6.89
C GLU A 8 33.06 16.58 -6.58
N GLU A 9 33.10 16.25 -5.29
CA GLU A 9 32.75 14.99 -4.68
C GLU A 9 31.21 14.88 -4.63
N GLU A 10 30.63 14.12 -5.57
CA GLU A 10 29.22 13.76 -5.56
C GLU A 10 28.93 12.87 -4.34
N MET A 11 28.14 13.41 -3.41
CA MET A 11 27.56 12.67 -2.30
C MET A 11 26.74 11.50 -2.85
N PRO A 12 26.96 10.24 -2.42
CA PRO A 12 26.10 9.15 -2.85
C PRO A 12 24.72 9.39 -2.25
N ASP A 13 23.78 9.78 -3.12
CA ASP A 13 22.35 9.70 -2.91
C ASP A 13 21.99 8.22 -2.68
N ASN A 14 22.15 7.78 -1.44
CA ASN A 14 21.69 6.48 -0.96
C ASN A 14 20.22 6.60 -0.54
N SER A 15 19.40 7.14 -1.43
CA SER A 15 17.97 6.86 -1.42
C SER A 15 17.81 5.40 -1.82
N PRO A 16 17.18 4.52 -1.01
CA PRO A 16 17.01 3.14 -1.41
C PRO A 16 16.09 3.13 -2.63
N SER A 17 16.68 2.87 -3.79
CA SER A 17 15.98 2.67 -5.08
C SER A 17 14.91 1.57 -5.00
N GLU A 18 14.91 0.79 -3.91
CA GLU A 18 13.88 -0.19 -3.55
C GLU A 18 12.50 0.42 -3.22
N LEU A 19 12.42 1.70 -2.83
CA LEU A 19 11.13 2.35 -2.56
C LEU A 19 10.39 2.74 -3.86
N GLU A 20 11.14 3.22 -4.84
CA GLU A 20 10.61 3.65 -6.15
C GLU A 20 10.14 2.46 -7.01
N ASP A 21 10.79 1.29 -6.86
CA ASP A 21 10.35 0.05 -7.49
C ASP A 21 9.09 -0.55 -6.83
N ALA A 22 8.77 -0.16 -5.58
CA ALA A 22 7.62 -0.64 -4.82
C ALA A 22 6.34 0.18 -5.10
N VAL A 23 6.50 1.44 -5.52
CA VAL A 23 5.40 2.36 -5.83
C VAL A 23 5.41 2.64 -7.32
N ILE A 24 4.93 1.70 -8.14
CA ILE A 24 4.79 1.92 -9.58
C ILE A 24 3.62 2.91 -9.82
N PRO A 25 3.88 4.19 -10.16
CA PRO A 25 2.81 5.20 -10.29
C PRO A 25 1.87 4.89 -11.46
N PHE A 26 2.32 4.07 -12.42
CA PHE A 26 1.61 3.70 -13.63
C PHE A 26 0.27 2.98 -13.38
N VAL A 27 0.16 2.29 -12.23
CA VAL A 27 -1.06 1.55 -11.84
C VAL A 27 -2.21 2.51 -11.50
N TRP A 28 -1.91 3.76 -11.12
CA TRP A 28 -2.90 4.78 -10.77
C TRP A 28 -2.97 5.92 -11.80
N ALA A 29 -1.90 6.14 -12.59
CA ALA A 29 -1.83 7.21 -13.59
C ALA A 29 -2.65 6.95 -14.86
N THR A 30 -3.07 5.70 -15.08
CA THR A 30 -3.95 5.36 -16.21
C THR A 30 -5.37 5.19 -15.70
N GLU A 31 -6.32 5.93 -16.25
CA GLU A 31 -7.77 5.73 -16.00
C GLU A 31 -8.28 4.38 -16.53
N GLN A 32 -7.38 3.47 -16.92
CA GLN A 32 -7.70 2.12 -17.37
C GLN A 32 -7.91 1.22 -16.15
N PRO A 33 -9.16 0.81 -15.86
CA PRO A 33 -9.43 -0.04 -14.72
C PRO A 33 -8.78 -1.41 -14.95
N GLY A 34 -7.92 -1.86 -14.03
CA GLY A 34 -7.40 -3.23 -14.06
C GLY A 34 -8.54 -4.26 -14.10
N LYS A 35 -8.30 -5.47 -14.64
CA LYS A 35 -9.34 -6.49 -14.88
C LYS A 35 -10.28 -6.77 -13.70
N ALA A 36 -9.82 -6.59 -12.46
CA ALA A 36 -10.64 -6.71 -11.25
C ALA A 36 -11.80 -5.71 -11.17
N LYS A 37 -11.67 -4.51 -11.75
CA LYS A 37 -12.70 -3.46 -11.74
C LYS A 37 -13.78 -3.64 -12.82
N SER A 38 -13.57 -4.54 -13.79
CA SER A 38 -14.56 -4.85 -14.83
C SER A 38 -15.46 -6.04 -14.46
N THR A 39 -15.30 -6.59 -13.26
CA THR A 39 -16.14 -7.69 -12.76
C THR A 39 -17.32 -7.12 -11.98
N GLU A 40 -18.52 -7.63 -12.25
CA GLU A 40 -19.70 -7.27 -11.46
C GLU A 40 -19.48 -7.65 -9.99
N PRO A 41 -19.72 -6.73 -9.04
CA PRO A 41 -19.58 -7.03 -7.63
C PRO A 41 -20.49 -8.19 -7.22
N VAL A 42 -19.96 -9.11 -6.42
CA VAL A 42 -20.78 -10.20 -5.86
C VAL A 42 -21.81 -9.60 -4.92
N LYS A 43 -23.09 -9.69 -5.28
CA LYS A 43 -24.20 -9.25 -4.42
C LYS A 43 -24.42 -10.28 -3.32
N ILE A 44 -24.00 -9.96 -2.10
CA ILE A 44 -24.19 -10.81 -0.93
C ILE A 44 -25.46 -10.36 -0.22
N GLU A 45 -26.52 -11.17 -0.28
CA GLU A 45 -27.75 -10.94 0.48
C GLU A 45 -27.73 -11.76 1.77
N LEU A 46 -27.98 -11.13 2.91
CA LEU A 46 -28.06 -11.82 4.18
C LEU A 46 -29.32 -12.67 4.24
N LYS A 47 -29.21 -13.88 4.82
CA LYS A 47 -30.37 -14.73 5.05
C LYS A 47 -31.39 -14.02 5.96
N PRO A 48 -32.70 -14.15 5.70
CA PRO A 48 -33.73 -13.58 6.57
C PRO A 48 -33.52 -14.03 8.02
N GLY A 49 -33.46 -13.07 8.94
CA GLY A 49 -33.22 -13.33 10.38
C GLY A 49 -31.76 -13.43 10.80
N ALA A 50 -30.80 -13.35 9.87
CA ALA A 50 -29.40 -13.18 10.21
C ALA A 50 -29.17 -11.79 10.81
N LYS A 51 -28.67 -11.74 12.05
CA LYS A 51 -28.16 -10.52 12.67
C LYS A 51 -26.67 -10.44 12.33
N PRO A 52 -26.17 -9.32 11.79
CA PRO A 52 -24.73 -9.14 11.66
C PRO A 52 -24.09 -9.31 13.03
N VAL A 53 -23.13 -10.24 13.14
CA VAL A 53 -22.32 -10.41 14.35
C VAL A 53 -21.35 -9.24 14.36
N TYR A 54 -21.46 -8.38 15.37
CA TYR A 54 -20.66 -7.19 15.43
C TYR A 54 -19.20 -7.52 15.74
N SER A 55 -18.33 -6.65 15.24
CA SER A 55 -16.89 -6.58 15.43
C SER A 55 -16.44 -6.95 16.86
N SER A 56 -15.19 -7.42 17.00
CA SER A 56 -14.54 -7.57 18.31
C SER A 56 -14.55 -6.28 19.14
N CYS A 57 -14.74 -5.11 18.51
CA CYS A 57 -14.95 -3.82 19.14
C CYS A 57 -16.39 -3.33 18.90
N ALA A 58 -17.21 -3.24 19.95
CA ALA A 58 -18.64 -2.88 19.90
C ALA A 58 -18.92 -1.44 19.45
N ASP A 59 -17.90 -0.59 19.42
CA ASP A 59 -17.95 0.83 19.07
C ASP A 59 -17.36 1.16 17.69
N LEU A 60 -16.78 0.19 16.98
CA LEU A 60 -16.16 0.37 15.66
C LEU A 60 -17.21 0.61 14.56
N LYS A 61 -17.22 1.81 13.97
CA LYS A 61 -18.17 2.21 12.92
C LYS A 61 -17.48 2.37 11.56
N ASP A 62 -18.25 2.19 10.51
CA ASP A 62 -17.88 2.47 9.11
C ASP A 62 -18.10 3.94 8.70
N VAL A 63 -18.36 4.81 9.68
CA VAL A 63 -18.56 6.25 9.49
C VAL A 63 -17.32 6.98 10.02
N PRO A 64 -16.79 7.98 9.29
CA PRO A 64 -15.67 8.80 9.77
C PRO A 64 -15.95 9.42 11.14
N LEU A 65 -14.93 9.51 11.98
CA LEU A 65 -15.00 10.22 13.26
C LEU A 65 -15.11 11.72 13.02
N ARG A 66 -15.76 12.45 13.93
CA ARG A 66 -15.94 13.91 13.80
C ARG A 66 -14.61 14.66 13.94
N ASP A 67 -13.82 14.29 14.95
CA ASP A 67 -12.56 14.93 15.30
C ASP A 67 -11.53 13.84 15.63
N PRO A 68 -10.98 13.14 14.63
CA PRO A 68 -9.95 12.12 14.87
C PRO A 68 -8.61 12.75 15.22
N ASP A 69 -7.83 12.11 16.10
CA ASP A 69 -6.45 12.52 16.37
C ASP A 69 -5.55 12.34 15.13
N TRP A 70 -5.82 11.29 14.33
CA TRP A 70 -5.07 10.94 13.12
C TRP A 70 -6.01 10.48 12.01
N GLU A 71 -5.75 10.93 10.79
CA GLU A 71 -6.37 10.40 9.56
C GLU A 71 -5.31 9.61 8.79
N LEU A 72 -5.46 8.28 8.81
CA LEU A 72 -4.50 7.34 8.23
C LEU A 72 -5.09 6.66 7.00
N PHE A 73 -4.25 6.49 5.99
CA PHE A 73 -4.52 5.70 4.79
C PHE A 73 -3.58 4.50 4.81
N THR A 74 -4.12 3.31 4.55
CA THR A 74 -3.34 2.07 4.55
C THR A 74 -3.48 1.37 3.21
N ASP A 75 -2.36 0.84 2.71
CA ASP A 75 -2.36 -0.03 1.54
C ASP A 75 -1.37 -1.17 1.70
N GLY A 76 -1.63 -2.25 0.96
CA GLY A 76 -0.76 -3.42 0.90
C GLY A 76 -0.68 -3.94 -0.52
N SER A 77 0.55 -4.08 -1.03
CA SER A 77 0.84 -4.50 -2.38
C SER A 77 1.49 -5.89 -2.41
N SER A 78 1.29 -6.60 -3.52
CA SER A 78 1.91 -7.91 -3.78
C SER A 78 1.96 -8.14 -5.28
N PHE A 79 3.16 -8.33 -5.83
CA PHE A 79 3.39 -8.45 -7.27
C PHE A 79 4.70 -9.17 -7.58
N VAL A 80 4.89 -9.57 -8.83
CA VAL A 80 6.10 -10.27 -9.29
C VAL A 80 6.97 -9.31 -10.10
N ILE A 81 8.22 -9.12 -9.68
CA ILE A 81 9.25 -8.38 -10.43
C ILE A 81 10.36 -9.35 -10.81
N LYS A 82 10.72 -9.44 -12.09
CA LYS A 82 11.84 -10.27 -12.58
C LYS A 82 11.78 -11.75 -12.11
N GLY A 83 10.56 -12.28 -11.92
CA GLY A 83 10.33 -13.66 -11.46
C GLY A 83 10.32 -13.84 -9.95
N GLU A 84 10.56 -12.78 -9.17
CA GLU A 84 10.51 -12.80 -7.71
C GLU A 84 9.23 -12.17 -7.18
N TRP A 85 8.59 -12.83 -6.21
CA TRP A 85 7.37 -12.35 -5.58
C TRP A 85 7.69 -11.34 -4.48
N LYS A 86 7.34 -10.07 -4.70
CA LYS A 86 7.51 -9.00 -3.72
C LYS A 86 6.17 -8.61 -3.12
N ALA A 87 6.21 -8.17 -1.88
CA ALA A 87 5.05 -7.64 -1.17
C ALA A 87 5.52 -6.61 -0.15
N GLY A 88 4.64 -5.67 0.20
CA GLY A 88 4.90 -4.63 1.17
C GLY A 88 3.61 -3.99 1.64
N TYR A 89 3.70 -3.20 2.70
CA TYR A 89 2.60 -2.35 3.16
C TYR A 89 3.07 -0.94 3.43
N ALA A 90 2.12 -0.02 3.45
CA ALA A 90 2.33 1.36 3.83
C ALA A 90 1.16 1.89 4.65
N VAL A 91 1.48 2.72 5.64
CA VAL A 91 0.57 3.54 6.43
C VAL A 91 1.01 4.99 6.26
N ILE A 92 0.13 5.82 5.73
CA ILE A 92 0.45 7.19 5.37
C ILE A 92 -0.63 8.14 5.88
N THR A 93 -0.28 9.42 5.93
CA THR A 93 -1.23 10.54 5.95
C THR A 93 -1.25 11.18 4.57
N LEU A 94 -2.08 12.21 4.35
CA LEU A 94 -2.05 12.97 3.10
C LEU A 94 -0.71 13.69 2.86
N GLU A 95 0.08 13.91 3.90
CA GLU A 95 1.28 14.75 3.86
C GLU A 95 2.58 13.97 3.99
N LYS A 96 2.56 12.81 4.66
CA LYS A 96 3.76 12.04 4.99
C LYS A 96 3.51 10.55 5.12
N GLU A 97 4.56 9.79 4.85
CA GLU A 97 4.66 8.38 5.23
C GLU A 97 4.85 8.26 6.74
N ILE A 98 4.04 7.40 7.37
CA ILE A 98 4.18 7.06 8.79
C ILE A 98 5.02 5.79 8.92
N GLU A 99 4.75 4.81 8.06
CA GLU A 99 5.42 3.54 8.04
C GLU A 99 5.29 2.91 6.65
N ALA A 100 6.37 2.36 6.11
CA ALA A 100 6.32 1.42 5.01
C ALA A 100 7.38 0.34 5.21
N GLN A 101 7.03 -0.92 4.96
CA GLN A 101 7.94 -2.05 5.15
C GLN A 101 7.74 -3.13 4.08
N PRO A 102 8.84 -3.79 3.64
CA PRO A 102 8.74 -4.99 2.83
C PRO A 102 8.21 -6.16 3.66
N LEU A 103 7.46 -7.05 3.02
CA LEU A 103 6.91 -8.25 3.62
C LEU A 103 7.61 -9.50 3.07
N PRO A 104 7.50 -10.65 3.78
CA PRO A 104 8.05 -11.90 3.29
C PRO A 104 7.57 -12.22 1.87
N VAL A 105 8.48 -12.75 1.06
CA VAL A 105 8.20 -13.29 -0.29
C VAL A 105 7.01 -14.24 -0.22
N ASN A 106 6.15 -14.20 -1.23
CA ASN A 106 4.86 -14.92 -1.31
C ASN A 106 3.76 -14.43 -0.36
N THR A 107 3.90 -13.25 0.25
CA THR A 107 2.77 -12.60 0.92
C THR A 107 1.76 -12.12 -0.12
N SER A 108 0.47 -12.46 0.07
CA SER A 108 -0.60 -12.01 -0.83
C SER A 108 -0.98 -10.55 -0.59
N ALA A 109 -1.59 -9.89 -1.59
CA ALA A 109 -2.05 -8.51 -1.46
C ALA A 109 -3.06 -8.33 -0.31
N GLN A 110 -3.97 -9.32 -0.14
CA GLN A 110 -4.94 -9.30 0.95
C GLN A 110 -4.26 -9.37 2.32
N LYS A 111 -3.23 -10.22 2.47
CA LYS A 111 -2.47 -10.31 3.70
C LYS A 111 -1.65 -9.04 3.94
N ALA A 112 -1.03 -8.48 2.91
CA ALA A 112 -0.30 -7.22 3.00
C ALA A 112 -1.21 -6.08 3.48
N LYS A 113 -2.42 -5.98 2.92
CA LYS A 113 -3.41 -4.97 3.34
C LYS A 113 -3.88 -5.17 4.78
N LEU A 114 -4.02 -6.41 5.23
CA LEU A 114 -4.35 -6.69 6.63
C LEU A 114 -3.19 -6.35 7.57
N THR A 115 -1.94 -6.63 7.17
CA THR A 115 -0.75 -6.21 7.92
C THR A 115 -0.69 -4.69 8.05
N ALA A 116 -1.02 -3.95 6.99
CA ALA A 116 -1.09 -2.48 7.03
C ALA A 116 -2.12 -1.94 8.04
N LEU A 117 -3.12 -2.75 8.41
CA LEU A 117 -4.25 -2.37 9.26
C LEU A 117 -4.14 -2.88 10.71
N THR A 118 -3.17 -3.76 11.00
CA THR A 118 -3.05 -4.48 12.29
C THR A 118 -1.90 -3.92 13.11
#